data_AF-A0A6N8YYS6-F1
#
_entry.id   AF-A0A6N8YYS6-F1
#
_cell.length_a   1.000
_cell.length_b   1.000
_cell.length_c   1.000
_cell.angle_alpha   90.00
_cell.angle_beta   90.00
_cell.angle_gamma   90.00
#
_symmetry.space_group_name_H-M   'P 1'
#
loop_
_entity.id
_entity.type
_entity.pdbx_description
1 polymer ?
#
loop_
_entity_poly.entity_id
_entity_poly.type
_entity_poly.pdbx_seq_one_letter_code
_entity_poly.pdbx_strand_id
1 'polypeptide(L)' 'MLKTGKKAPDFTVSLGSGGAFTLSEHRGTNVVLYFYPMVFSPG' A
#
# COMPACT_ATOMS: atom_id res chain seq x y z
N MET A 1 -0.91 -0.76 -16.12
CA MET A 1 -0.04 -1.93 -15.91
C MET A 1 1.18 -1.49 -15.10
N LEU A 2 1.49 -2.15 -13.99
CA LEU A 2 2.66 -1.84 -13.17
C LEU A 2 3.93 -2.38 -13.84
N LYS A 3 5.00 -1.60 -13.80
CA LYS A 3 6.29 -1.93 -14.42
C LYS A 3 7.43 -1.39 -13.56
N THR A 4 8.55 -2.12 -13.52
CA THR A 4 9.77 -1.66 -12.84
C THR A 4 10.26 -0.34 -13.44
N GLY A 5 10.85 0.51 -12.59
CA GLY A 5 11.34 1.85 -12.97
C GLY A 5 10.25 2.89 -13.25
N LYS A 6 8.96 2.52 -13.30
CA LYS A 6 7.86 3.49 -13.36
C LYS A 6 7.48 3.92 -11.95
N LYS A 7 7.15 5.22 -11.82
CA LYS A 7 6.64 5.78 -10.57
C LYS A 7 5.40 4.99 -10.16
N ALA A 8 5.35 4.56 -8.90
CA ALA A 8 4.18 3.92 -8.34
C ALA A 8 2.97 4.89 -8.44
N PRO A 9 1.79 4.41 -8.89
CA PRO A 9 0.56 5.18 -8.84
C PRO A 9 0.25 5.60 -7.41
N ASP A 10 -0.24 6.82 -7.23
CA ASP A 10 -0.69 7.27 -5.92
C ASP A 10 -2.00 6.56 -5.56
N PHE A 11 -2.22 6.37 -4.27
CA PHE A 11 -3.47 5.81 -3.74
C PHE A 11 -3.70 6.30 -2.31
N THR A 12 -4.97 6.34 -1.93
CA THR A 12 -5.40 6.53 -0.56
C THR A 12 -6.29 5.36 -0.17
N VAL A 13 -5.99 4.70 0.95
CA VAL A 13 -6.77 3.56 1.47
C VAL A 13 -7.14 3.79 2.93
N SER A 14 -8.34 3.36 3.31
CA SER A 14 -8.75 3.32 4.72
C SER A 14 -8.03 2.19 5.44
N LEU A 15 -7.53 2.44 6.63
CA LEU A 15 -6.86 1.44 7.47
C LEU A 15 -7.86 0.74 8.38
N GLY A 16 -7.62 -0.55 8.66
CA GLY A 16 -8.46 -1.33 9.59
C GLY A 16 -8.45 -0.81 11.02
N SER A 17 -7.39 -0.09 11.42
CA SER A 17 -7.28 0.61 12.70
C SER A 17 -8.00 1.97 12.74
N GLY A 18 -8.67 2.35 11.66
CA GLY A 18 -9.13 3.73 11.43
C GLY A 18 -8.03 4.61 10.82
N GLY A 19 -8.45 5.75 10.26
CA GLY A 19 -7.58 6.65 9.50
C GLY A 19 -7.37 6.22 8.05
N ALA A 20 -6.47 6.93 7.36
CA ALA A 20 -6.14 6.70 5.96
C ALA A 20 -4.63 6.65 5.75
N PHE A 21 -4.20 5.86 4.77
CA PHE A 21 -2.84 5.85 4.27
C PHE A 21 -2.84 6.43 2.85
N THR A 22 -2.06 7.48 2.62
CA THR A 22 -1.80 8.04 1.29
C THR A 22 -0.34 7.82 0.90
N LEU A 23 -0.08 7.19 -0.25
CA LEU A 23 1.29 6.84 -0.67
C LEU A 23 2.17 8.09 -0.87
N SER A 24 1.64 9.16 -1.46
CA SER A 24 2.39 10.38 -1.72
C SER A 24 2.85 11.15 -0.47
N GLU A 25 2.22 10.93 0.69
CA GLU A 25 2.66 11.51 1.97
C GLU A 25 3.96 10.89 2.48
N HIS A 26 4.34 9.72 1.96
CA HIS A 26 5.51 8.94 2.39
C HIS A 26 6.70 9.07 1.41
N ARG A 27 6.76 10.13 0.61
CA ARG A 27 7.89 10.36 -0.29
C ARG A 27 9.19 10.59 0.48
N GLY A 28 10.28 10.01 -0.01
CA GLY A 28 11.60 10.07 0.64
C GLY A 28 11.91 8.86 1.53
N THR A 29 10.95 7.96 1.73
CA THR A 29 11.16 6.67 2.40
C THR A 29 10.94 5.50 1.45
N ASN A 30 11.54 4.36 1.78
CA ASN A 30 11.30 3.11 1.06
C ASN A 30 10.00 2.48 1.58
N VAL A 31 9.07 2.20 0.67
CA VAL A 31 7.77 1.57 0.98
C VAL A 31 7.67 0.24 0.24
N VAL A 32 7.30 -0.82 0.96
CA VAL A 32 7.00 -2.13 0.39
C VAL A 32 5.51 -2.41 0.59
N LEU A 33 4.76 -2.58 -0.50
CA LEU A 33 3.34 -2.92 -0.49
C LEU A 33 3.16 -4.42 -0.79
N TYR A 34 2.49 -5.12 0.11
CA TYR A 34 2.22 -6.55 0.00
C TYR A 34 0.73 -6.82 0.22
N PHE A 35 0.13 -7.64 -0.65
CA PHE A 35 -1.26 -8.05 -0.57
C PHE A 35 -1.33 -9.50 -0.12
N TYR A 36 -2.28 -9.80 0.75
CA TYR A 36 -2.60 -11.17 1.17
C TYR A 36 -4.10 -11.45 0.99
N PRO A 37 -4.52 -12.71 0.83
CA PRO A 37 -5.87 -13.04 0.37
C PRO A 37 -6.98 -12.74 1.39
N MET A 38 -6.72 -13.02 2.67
CA MET A 38 -7.73 -12.94 3.72
C MET A 38 -7.11 -12.67 5.09
N VAL A 39 -7.72 -11.76 5.85
CA VAL A 39 -7.37 -11.48 7.24
C VAL A 39 -7.95 -12.55 8.17
N PHE A 40 -7.18 -12.97 9.19
CA PHE A 40 -7.57 -14.00 10.17
C PHE A 40 -7.86 -15.39 9.58
N SER A 41 -7.17 -15.78 8.49
CA SER A 41 -7.22 -17.16 8.00
C SER A 41 -6.10 -18.00 8.66
N PRO A 42 -6.39 -19.22 9.16
CA PRO A 42 -5.35 -20.23 9.31
C PRO A 42 -4.98 -20.64 7.88
N GLY A 43 -3.74 -20.42 7.48
CA GLY A 43 -3.27 -20.82 6.14
C GLY A 43 -3.47 -22.31 5.86
#